data_AF-A0A2V7TNI1-F1
#
_entry.id   AF-A0A2V7TNI1-F1
#
_cell.length_a   1.000
_cell.length_b   1.000
_cell.length_c   1.000
_cell.angle_alpha   90.00
_cell.angle_beta   90.00
_cell.angle_gamma   90.00
#
_symmetry.space_group_name_H-M   'P 1'
#
loop_
_entity.id
_entity.type
_entity.pdbx_description
1 polymer ?
#
loop_
_entity_poly.entity_id
_entity_poly.type
_entity_poly.pdbx_seq_one_letter_code
_entity_poly.pdbx_strand_id
1 'polypeptide(L)' 'MNRWNFPDLGIGVGLRTVHFGHILSKRPSVDWFEVLSENFMDTGG' A
#
# COMPACT_ATOMS: atom_id res chain seq x y z
N MET A 1 4.95 22.41 6.93
CA MET A 1 3.52 22.33 7.33
C MET A 1 2.68 22.63 6.11
N ASN A 2 1.75 21.74 5.76
CA ASN A 2 0.80 21.99 4.67
C ASN A 2 -0.23 23.07 5.09
N ARG A 3 -0.95 23.65 4.12
CA ARG A 3 -1.95 24.72 4.33
C ARG A 3 -3.01 24.39 5.38
N TRP A 4 -3.20 23.11 5.69
CA TRP A 4 -4.27 22.58 6.54
C TRP A 4 -3.76 22.01 7.87
N ASN A 5 -2.46 22.10 8.16
CA ASN A 5 -1.80 21.54 9.33
C ASN A 5 -2.05 20.03 9.58
N PHE A 6 -2.23 19.25 8.52
CA PHE A 6 -2.34 17.79 8.63
C PHE A 6 -0.96 17.13 8.76
N PRO A 7 -0.85 16.01 9.49
CA PRO A 7 0.37 15.22 9.53
C PRO A 7 0.70 14.67 8.14
N ASP A 8 1.99 14.50 7.86
CA ASP A 8 2.45 13.79 6.67
C ASP A 8 2.21 12.29 6.89
N LEU A 9 1.48 11.67 5.95
CA LEU A 9 1.18 10.24 5.97
C LEU A 9 2.19 9.42 5.15
N GLY A 10 3.17 10.09 4.53
CA GLY A 10 4.19 9.45 3.72
C GLY A 10 3.68 9.04 2.33
N ILE A 11 4.35 8.06 1.73
CA ILE A 11 4.09 7.58 0.36
C ILE A 11 3.49 6.18 0.40
N GLY A 12 2.38 6.03 -0.32
CA GLY A 12 1.71 4.75 -0.51
C GLY A 12 1.82 4.21 -1.92
N VAL A 13 1.71 2.89 -2.04
CA VAL A 13 1.62 2.19 -3.34
C VAL A 13 0.48 1.18 -3.33
N GLY A 14 -0.05 0.86 -4.50
CA GLY A 14 -1.09 -0.17 -4.64
C GLY A 14 -0.55 -1.57 -4.34
N LEU A 15 -1.29 -2.33 -3.54
CA LEU A 15 -0.99 -3.72 -3.22
C LEU A 15 -1.43 -4.63 -4.37
N ARG A 16 -0.49 -5.46 -4.87
CA ARG A 16 -0.74 -6.46 -5.91
C ARG A 16 -0.18 -7.81 -5.47
N THR A 17 -0.90 -8.89 -5.75
CA THR A 17 -0.51 -10.25 -5.31
C THR A 17 0.84 -10.71 -5.83
N VAL A 18 1.18 -10.33 -7.07
CA VAL A 18 2.48 -10.61 -7.70
C VAL A 18 3.67 -10.11 -6.86
N HIS A 19 3.47 -9.14 -5.97
CA HIS A 19 4.52 -8.58 -5.11
C HIS A 19 4.52 -9.14 -3.68
N PHE A 20 3.61 -10.03 -3.30
CA PHE A 20 3.48 -10.52 -1.92
C PHE A 20 4.75 -11.19 -1.42
N GLY A 21 5.35 -12.07 -2.23
CA GLY A 21 6.60 -12.73 -1.87
C GLY A 21 7.73 -11.73 -1.56
N HIS A 22 7.84 -10.67 -2.35
CA HIS A 22 8.82 -9.60 -2.11
C HIS A 22 8.50 -8.83 -0.83
N ILE A 23 7.25 -8.40 -0.64
CA ILE A 23 6.83 -7.60 0.52
C ILE A 23 7.05 -8.39 1.82
N LEU A 24 6.64 -9.66 1.87
CA LEU A 24 6.78 -10.52 3.04
C LEU A 24 8.25 -10.85 3.35
N SER A 25 9.08 -11.03 2.31
CA SER A 25 10.51 -11.35 2.48
C SER A 25 11.34 -10.12 2.84
N LYS A 26 11.08 -8.99 2.20
CA LYS A 26 11.97 -7.81 2.23
C LYS A 26 11.46 -6.68 3.10
N ARG A 27 10.15 -6.63 3.40
CA ARG A 27 9.52 -5.55 4.17
C ARG A 27 10.01 -4.17 3.72
N PRO A 28 9.75 -3.80 2.46
CA PRO A 28 10.27 -2.57 1.89
C PRO A 28 9.79 -1.35 2.70
N SER A 29 10.59 -0.27 2.66
CA SER A 29 10.26 1.02 3.30
C SER A 29 9.16 1.74 2.51
N VAL A 30 7.93 1.27 2.68
CA VAL A 30 6.70 1.88 2.17
C VAL A 30 5.82 2.17 3.38
N ASP A 31 5.28 3.38 3.47
CA ASP A 31 4.54 3.81 4.65
C ASP A 31 3.17 3.12 4.74
N TRP A 32 2.50 2.96 3.59
CA TRP A 32 1.21 2.27 3.52
C TRP A 32 0.96 1.64 2.15
N PHE A 33 0.08 0.64 2.12
CA PHE A 33 -0.38 0.01 0.89
C PHE A 33 -1.88 0.26 0.68
N GLU A 34 -2.27 0.57 -0.55
CA GLU A 34 -3.68 0.66 -0.94
C GLU A 34 -4.19 -0.70 -1.39
N VAL A 35 -5.35 -1.14 -0.89
CA VAL A 35 -6.03 -2.34 -1.37
C VAL A 35 -7.50 -2.02 -1.65
N LEU A 36 -7.99 -2.47 -2.80
CA LEU A 36 -9.41 -2.40 -3.15
C LEU A 36 -10.04 -3.78 -2.94
N SER A 37 -11.02 -3.87 -2.06
CA SER A 37 -11.64 -5.14 -1.67
C SER A 37 -12.20 -5.92 -2.87
N GLU A 38 -12.79 -5.24 -3.86
CA GLU A 38 -13.31 -5.90 -5.08
C GLU A 38 -12.20 -6.60 -5.86
N ASN A 39 -11.11 -5.91 -6.18
CA ASN A 39 -10.00 -6.53 -6.90
C ASN A 39 -9.31 -7.61 -6.05
N PHE A 40 -9.18 -7.38 -4.74
CA PHE A 40 -8.49 -8.34 -3.88
C PHE A 40 -9.30 -9.63 -3.66
N MET A 41 -10.62 -9.52 -3.49
CA MET A 41 -11.49 -10.66 -3.15
C MET A 41 -12.07 -11.35 -4.39
N ASP A 42 -12.38 -10.61 -5.45
CA ASP A 42 -13.05 -11.15 -6.64
C ASP A 42 -12.04 -11.69 -7.67
N THR A 43 -10.96 -10.94 -7.95
CA THR A 43 -9.94 -11.38 -8.91
C THR A 43 -8.74 -12.06 -8.26
N GLY A 44 -8.75 -12.20 -6.93
CA GLY A 44 -7.60 -12.68 -6.16
C GLY A 44 -6.44 -11.69 -6.11
N GLY A 45 -6.66 -10.42 -6.48
CA GLY A 45 -5.74 -9.27 -6.44
C GLY A 45 -4.79 -9.09 -7.62
#